data_AF-A0A2W1ND57-F1
#
_entry.id   AF-A0A2W1ND57-F1
#
_cell.length_a   1.000
_cell.length_b   1.000
_cell.length_c   1.000
_cell.angle_alpha   90.00
_cell.angle_beta   90.00
_cell.angle_gamma   90.00
#
_symmetry.space_group_name_H-M   'P 1'
#
loop_
_entity.id
_entity.type
_entity.pdbx_description
1 polymer ?
#
loop_
_entity_poly.entity_id
_entity_poly.type
_entity_poly.pdbx_seq_one_letter_code
_entity_poly.pdbx_strand_id
1 'polypeptide(L)'
;MPVEAETLSMLTVGFSIVLLIGTVVFTALLVRTKSFGYIWFLLNIALLIAGYYFALDVLRGNTDVHPVLRSEANSLSIGLTAVFWGFSVLCTLIGVLHISHRTER
;
A
#
# COMPACT_ATOMS: atom_id res chain seq x y z
N MET A 1 -13.14 16.48 -5.49
CA MET A 1 -14.32 16.60 -4.61
C MET A 1 -13.91 15.99 -3.27
N PRO A 2 -13.98 16.73 -2.16
CA PRO A 2 -13.67 16.17 -0.85
C PRO A 2 -14.69 15.05 -0.56
N VAL A 3 -14.18 13.87 -0.21
CA VAL A 3 -15.03 12.75 0.20
C VAL A 3 -15.51 13.00 1.62
N GLU A 4 -16.73 12.56 1.93
CA GLU A 4 -17.29 12.67 3.29
C GLU A 4 -16.40 11.98 4.32
N ALA A 5 -16.27 12.59 5.51
CA ALA A 5 -15.39 12.11 6.57
C ALA A 5 -15.72 10.67 7.02
N GLU A 6 -17.00 10.31 7.03
CA GLU A 6 -17.45 8.95 7.36
C GLU A 6 -16.95 7.93 6.32
N THR A 7 -17.02 8.26 5.04
CA THR A 7 -16.51 7.41 3.95
C THR A 7 -15.00 7.23 4.06
N LEU A 8 -14.25 8.28 4.41
CA LEU A 8 -12.80 8.19 4.64
C LEU A 8 -12.46 7.31 5.85
N SER A 9 -13.23 7.41 6.93
CA SER A 9 -13.08 6.58 8.12
C SER A 9 -13.32 5.11 7.79
N MET A 10 -14.43 4.81 7.10
CA MET A 10 -14.76 3.46 6.67
C MET A 10 -13.70 2.87 5.73
N LEU A 11 -13.17 3.66 4.79
CA LEU A 11 -12.07 3.26 3.92
C LEU A 11 -10.81 2.93 4.72
N THR A 12 -10.46 3.77 5.71
CA THR A 12 -9.27 3.57 6.55
C THR A 12 -9.38 2.32 7.40
N VAL A 13 -10.55 2.09 7.99
CA VAL A 13 -10.83 0.88 8.78
C VAL A 13 -10.75 -0.36 7.89
N GLY A 14 -11.42 -0.36 6.73
CA GLY A 14 -11.39 -1.50 5.81
C GLY A 14 -9.97 -1.81 5.31
N PHE A 15 -9.22 -0.78 4.91
CA PHE A 15 -7.83 -0.93 4.46
C PHE A 15 -6.93 -1.47 5.57
N SER A 16 -7.04 -0.94 6.80
CA SER A 16 -6.22 -1.40 7.93
C SER A 16 -6.50 -2.86 8.32
N ILE A 17 -7.76 -3.32 8.27
CA ILE A 17 -8.12 -4.72 8.54
C ILE A 17 -7.45 -5.66 7.52
N VAL A 18 -7.54 -5.35 6.23
CA VAL A 18 -6.94 -6.18 5.18
C VAL A 18 -5.42 -6.25 5.34
N LEU A 19 -4.76 -5.12 5.61
CA LEU A 19 -3.32 -5.08 5.83
C LEU A 19 -2.91 -5.83 7.09
N LEU A 20 -3.68 -5.73 8.18
CA LEU A 20 -3.41 -6.46 9.42
C LEU A 20 -3.46 -7.97 9.18
N ILE A 21 -4.53 -8.46 8.54
CA ILE A 21 -4.68 -9.88 8.20
C ILE A 21 -3.51 -10.34 7.32
N GLY A 22 -3.20 -9.58 6.26
CA GLY A 22 -2.07 -9.90 5.37
C GLY A 22 -0.73 -9.95 6.12
N THR A 23 -0.48 -8.98 7.01
CA THR A 23 0.74 -8.93 7.82
C THR A 23 0.85 -10.15 8.73
N VAL A 24 -0.23 -10.52 9.41
CA VAL A 24 -0.27 -11.70 10.29
C VAL A 24 0.01 -12.97 9.50
N VAL A 25 -0.64 -13.15 8.34
CA VAL A 25 -0.46 -14.33 7.48
C VAL A 25 0.97 -14.43 6.95
N PHE A 26 1.52 -13.36 6.38
CA PHE A 26 2.89 -13.39 5.84
C PHE A 26 3.94 -13.53 6.93
N THR A 27 3.73 -12.92 8.11
CA THR A 27 4.63 -13.10 9.26
C THR A 27 4.58 -14.54 9.76
N ALA A 28 3.40 -15.14 9.87
CA ALA A 28 3.26 -16.55 10.26
C ALA A 28 3.94 -17.49 9.26
N LEU A 29 3.78 -17.24 7.95
CA LEU A 29 4.44 -18.00 6.89
C LEU A 29 5.96 -17.81 6.89
N LEU A 30 6.44 -16.60 7.14
CA LEU A 30 7.87 -16.29 7.27
C LEU A 30 8.49 -17.09 8.42
N VAL A 31 7.86 -17.09 9.60
CA VAL A 31 8.36 -17.83 10.77
C VAL A 31 8.34 -19.35 10.52
N ARG A 32 7.28 -19.88 9.90
CA ARG A 32 7.15 -21.32 9.64
C ARG A 32 8.11 -21.85 8.58
N THR A 33 8.24 -21.14 7.47
CA THR A 33 9.00 -21.63 6.31
C THR A 33 10.44 -21.12 6.28
N LYS A 34 10.74 -20.05 7.02
CA LYS A 34 11.99 -19.28 6.94
C LYS A 34 12.38 -18.89 5.50
N SER A 35 11.39 -18.73 4.62
CA SER A 35 11.63 -18.30 3.23
C SER A 35 11.75 -16.78 3.17
N PHE A 36 12.86 -16.29 2.63
CA PHE A 36 13.05 -14.87 2.33
C PHE A 36 12.01 -14.31 1.34
N GLY A 37 11.33 -15.18 0.57
CA GLY A 37 10.23 -14.79 -0.31
C GLY A 37 9.12 -14.03 0.42
N TYR A 38 8.80 -14.39 1.67
CA TYR A 38 7.74 -13.74 2.44
C TYR A 38 8.09 -12.31 2.91
N ILE A 39 9.37 -11.97 2.99
CA ILE A 39 9.82 -10.60 3.32
C ILE A 39 9.38 -9.62 2.23
N TRP A 40 9.39 -10.04 0.95
CA TRP A 40 8.93 -9.21 -0.16
C TRP A 40 7.45 -8.86 -0.07
N PHE A 41 6.62 -9.74 0.49
CA PHE A 41 5.20 -9.46 0.72
C PHE A 41 4.99 -8.48 1.88
N LEU A 42 5.83 -8.54 2.92
CA LEU A 42 5.83 -7.53 3.99
C LEU A 42 6.29 -6.16 3.47
N LEU A 43 7.28 -6.12 2.59
CA LEU A 43 7.72 -4.90 1.92
C LEU A 43 6.62 -4.33 1.01
N ASN A 44 5.91 -5.19 0.27
CA ASN A 44 4.71 -4.81 -0.49
C ASN A 44 3.66 -4.13 0.40
N ILE A 45 3.37 -4.68 1.59
CA ILE A 45 2.43 -4.07 2.53
C ILE A 45 2.90 -2.69 2.99
N ALA A 46 4.20 -2.53 3.29
CA ALA A 46 4.75 -1.22 3.68
C ALA A 46 4.61 -0.17 2.55
N LEU A 47 4.84 -0.58 1.29
CA LEU A 47 4.67 0.30 0.13
C LEU A 47 3.20 0.66 -0.13
N LEU A 48 2.27 -0.29 0.07
CA LEU A 48 0.84 -0.01 0.01
C LEU A 48 0.41 1.01 1.07
N ILE A 49 0.94 0.91 2.29
CA ILE A 49 0.70 1.91 3.35
C ILE A 49 1.19 3.29 2.90
N ALA A 50 2.42 3.37 2.37
CA ALA A 50 2.96 4.63 1.86
C ALA A 50 2.09 5.23 0.74
N GLY A 51 1.71 4.43 -0.25
CA GLY A 51 0.83 4.86 -1.33
C GLY A 51 -0.56 5.30 -0.83
N TYR A 52 -1.09 4.62 0.19
CA TYR A 52 -2.39 4.94 0.78
C TYR A 52 -2.40 6.31 1.48
N TYR A 53 -1.29 6.72 2.12
CA TYR A 53 -1.19 8.07 2.68
C TYR A 53 -1.36 9.15 1.61
N PHE A 54 -0.67 9.02 0.47
CA PHE A 54 -0.83 9.96 -0.64
C PHE A 54 -2.23 9.90 -1.26
N ALA A 55 -2.86 8.72 -1.29
CA ALA A 55 -4.25 8.60 -1.74
C ALA A 55 -5.22 9.34 -0.81
N LEU A 56 -5.01 9.27 0.52
CA LEU A 56 -5.83 10.00 1.49
C LEU A 56 -5.73 11.51 1.32
N ASP A 57 -4.55 12.05 1.00
CA ASP A 57 -4.36 13.48 0.74
C ASP A 57 -5.23 13.97 -0.44
N VAL A 58 -5.30 13.17 -1.50
CA VAL A 58 -6.15 13.44 -2.67
C VAL A 58 -7.64 13.39 -2.29
N LEU A 59 -8.05 12.37 -1.54
CA LEU A 59 -9.46 12.15 -1.18
C LEU A 59 -9.97 13.17 -0.15
N ARG A 60 -9.10 13.67 0.73
CA ARG A 60 -9.37 14.83 1.60
C ARG A 60 -9.43 16.14 0.83
N GLY A 61 -8.92 16.15 -0.40
CA GLY A 61 -8.94 17.31 -1.29
C GLY A 61 -7.85 18.33 -0.98
N ASN A 62 -6.78 17.93 -0.30
CA ASN A 62 -5.65 18.80 0.10
C ASN A 62 -6.15 20.15 0.65
N THR A 63 -7.05 20.10 1.63
CA THR A 63 -7.69 21.28 2.23
C THR A 63 -6.69 22.25 2.87
N ASP A 64 -5.53 21.73 3.26
CA ASP A 64 -4.45 22.48 3.93
C ASP A 64 -3.57 23.24 2.93
N VAL A 65 -3.73 23.00 1.62
CA VAL A 65 -2.98 23.66 0.54
C VAL A 65 -3.77 24.84 -0.01
N HIS A 66 -3.06 25.92 -0.34
CA HIS A 66 -3.66 27.12 -0.93
C HIS A 66 -4.48 26.76 -2.18
N PRO A 67 -5.72 27.26 -2.34
CA PRO A 67 -6.62 26.85 -3.43
C PRO A 67 -6.06 26.91 -4.85
N VAL A 68 -5.11 27.82 -5.13
CA VAL A 68 -4.45 27.94 -6.44
C VAL A 68 -3.53 26.75 -6.74
N LEU A 69 -2.89 26.18 -5.72
CA LEU A 69 -1.96 25.06 -5.83
C LEU A 69 -2.62 23.69 -5.62
N ARG A 70 -3.92 23.66 -5.30
CA ARG A 70 -4.63 22.42 -4.97
C ARG A 70 -4.63 21.41 -6.13
N SER A 71 -4.71 21.89 -7.37
CA SER A 71 -4.67 21.01 -8.56
C SER A 71 -3.31 20.33 -8.71
N GLU A 72 -2.21 21.07 -8.51
CA GLU A 72 -0.84 20.55 -8.57
C GLU A 72 -0.55 19.57 -7.42
N ALA A 73 -0.98 19.90 -6.20
CA ALA A 73 -0.82 19.01 -5.06
C ALA A 73 -1.57 17.69 -5.28
N ASN A 74 -2.79 17.74 -5.82
CA ASN A 74 -3.55 16.53 -6.11
C ASN A 74 -2.90 15.68 -7.21
N SER A 75 -2.43 16.28 -8.30
CA SER A 75 -1.79 15.51 -9.38
C SER A 75 -0.49 14.85 -8.91
N LEU A 76 0.30 15.54 -8.07
CA LEU A 76 1.50 14.97 -7.46
C LEU A 76 1.18 13.80 -6.52
N SER A 77 0.20 13.95 -5.63
CA SER A 77 -0.20 12.87 -4.72
C SER A 77 -0.76 11.66 -5.47
N ILE A 78 -1.52 11.86 -6.57
CA ILE A 78 -1.95 10.77 -7.46
C ILE A 78 -0.73 10.07 -8.08
N GLY A 79 0.23 10.85 -8.60
CA GLY A 79 1.46 10.33 -9.17
C GLY A 79 2.25 9.48 -8.17
N LEU A 80 2.44 9.98 -6.95
CA LEU A 80 3.12 9.25 -5.88
C LEU A 80 2.36 7.99 -5.48
N THR A 81 1.03 8.06 -5.35
CA THR A 81 0.17 6.90 -5.10
C THR A 81 0.44 5.79 -6.13
N ALA A 82 0.48 6.14 -7.42
CA ALA A 82 0.74 5.20 -8.50
C ALA A 82 2.16 4.63 -8.47
N VAL A 83 3.17 5.46 -8.15
CA VAL A 83 4.57 5.02 -8.02
C VAL A 83 4.73 4.01 -6.88
N PHE A 84 4.22 4.32 -5.69
CA PHE A 84 4.28 3.41 -4.54
C PHE A 84 3.52 2.10 -4.80
N TRP A 85 2.35 2.19 -5.45
CA TRP A 85 1.61 1.01 -5.90
C TRP A 85 2.43 0.18 -6.90
N GLY A 86 3.08 0.81 -7.88
CA GLY A 86 3.94 0.12 -8.86
C GLY A 86 5.09 -0.63 -8.19
N PHE A 87 5.79 -0.01 -7.23
CA PHE A 87 6.82 -0.70 -6.45
C PHE A 87 6.26 -1.85 -5.59
N SER A 88 5.04 -1.69 -5.06
CA SER A 88 4.35 -2.74 -4.32
C SER A 88 4.09 -3.97 -5.20
N VAL A 89 3.62 -3.76 -6.44
CA VAL A 89 3.44 -4.83 -7.43
C VAL A 89 4.77 -5.52 -7.74
N LEU A 90 5.85 -4.77 -7.96
CA LEU A 90 7.18 -5.35 -8.19
C LEU A 90 7.65 -6.23 -7.02
N CYS A 91 7.46 -5.76 -5.78
CA CYS A 91 7.78 -6.57 -4.59
C CYS A 91 6.99 -7.88 -4.57
N THR A 92 5.70 -7.82 -4.92
CA THR A 92 4.85 -9.02 -5.01
C THR A 92 5.37 -10.01 -6.04
N LEU A 93 5.75 -9.53 -7.23
CA LEU A 93 6.31 -10.38 -8.29
C LEU A 93 7.62 -11.05 -7.85
N ILE A 94 8.53 -10.29 -7.22
CA ILE A 94 9.80 -10.84 -6.71
C ILE A 94 9.54 -11.88 -5.61
N GLY A 95 8.58 -11.62 -4.71
CA GLY A 95 8.18 -12.55 -3.67
C GLY A 95 7.66 -13.88 -4.23
N VAL A 96 6.81 -13.81 -5.26
CA VAL A 96 6.29 -15.00 -5.95
C VAL A 96 7.42 -15.80 -6.62
N LEU A 97 8.31 -15.13 -7.37
CA LEU A 97 9.44 -15.79 -8.03
C LEU A 97 10.35 -16.50 -7.03
N HIS A 98 10.64 -15.87 -5.89
CA HIS A 98 11.46 -16.48 -4.83
C HIS A 98 10.80 -17.74 -4.24
N ILE A 99 9.49 -17.73 -4.01
CA ILE A 99 8.77 -18.88 -3.46
C ILE A 99 8.67 -20.00 -4.51
N SER A 100 8.42 -19.64 -5.78
CA SER A 100 8.33 -20.59 -6.88
C SER A 100 9.64 -21.35 -7.08
N HIS A 101 10.77 -20.65 -7.17
CA HIS A 101 12.08 -21.28 -7.35
C HIS A 101 12.52 -22.17 -6.18
N ARG A 102 11.99 -21.94 -4.97
CA ARG A 102 12.24 -22.83 -3.82
C ARG A 102 11.42 -24.11 -3.90
N THR A 103 10.25 -24.07 -4.52
CA THR A 103 9.35 -25.23 -4.63
C THR A 103 9.83 -26.23 -5.68
N GLU A 104 10.57 -25.76 -6.69
CA GLU A 104 11.17 -26.60 -7.74
C GLU A 104 12.51 -27.25 -7.34
N ARG A 105 13.08 -26.93 -6.17
CA ARG A 105 14.30 -27.55 -5.64
C ARG A 105 13.98 -28.51 -4.50
#